data_AF-A0A0A1DLY4-F1
#
_entry.id   AF-A0A0A1DLY4-F1
#
_cell.length_a   1.000
_cell.length_b   1.000
_cell.length_c   1.000
_cell.angle_alpha   90.00
_cell.angle_beta   90.00
_cell.angle_gamma   90.00
#
_symmetry.space_group_name_H-M   'P 1'
#
loop_
_entity.id
_entity.type
_entity.pdbx_description
1 polymer ?
#
loop_
_entity_poly.entity_id
_entity_poly.type
_entity_poly.pdbx_seq_one_letter_code
_entity_poly.pdbx_strand_id
1 'polypeptide(L)'
;MRTQLLGLTTAALAVGTLSLGLTGSPASAVGGIDGGNISGSGDVPESVDVVSTGPGDAVAAWVRPVPGGDKVYAAIATNGVWSSPKAVTTNAVTAGNDVHVAANGNGDIAVVWSESLLGDERVRGARYLGNGTWDGSTPLNVQSDTVQTTDVAMDGAGRLHVAVGTTTQGVDRVQTALWPKGGAPTFATLGDHAYAPSIDVNPAGAALLSYYSSNNGGDVMVTRRTATTTWSTAVAVAWSGSVQKETQVGLADDGRGAVGFAGQDNGVYRASVAKVGATGLPGAPNILSGPGDVTAHRSLSVSPNGTLWATWTAFDGNDYLVRGAIAKPDAGFGSSGIVDPDTFTQTPHVALVSDRGAQVLAHNGADDLVLRHRTNPLFLFGEYDGGAADGPIAADMDREGNVVAVGVVENGLSSYVQADFLDVAGPTGTVTGPGPQVLAPSFAVTWSATDALSGVKSTDLLVRSAAWNAKSLGAPQVTGNDLTGAAKVFAGTRGATYCFAVQSVDKTANLGLRSAERCTSVPLDDRALAGKGWKRQAKAGHFDNTVSFTKQRGRVLKLKGVQAKRLALVATKSAKGGKVAVIWNGKVVRTISLKGKGARLVLPVATFGSVQGGTLKIKVISKTGRKVLIDGLVVAK
;
A
#
# COMPACT_ATOMS: atom_id res chain seq x y z
N MET A 1 -3.66 -12.38 -26.01
CA MET A 1 -3.59 -13.57 -25.11
C MET A 1 -4.24 -13.37 -23.72
N ARG A 2 -4.61 -12.15 -23.30
CA ARG A 2 -5.23 -11.89 -21.98
C ARG A 2 -6.67 -12.44 -21.77
N THR A 3 -7.39 -12.79 -22.83
CA THR A 3 -8.75 -13.37 -22.75
C THR A 3 -8.80 -14.78 -22.15
N GLN A 4 -7.67 -15.50 -22.06
CA GLN A 4 -7.63 -16.89 -21.55
C GLN A 4 -7.39 -17.02 -20.03
N LEU A 5 -7.00 -15.96 -19.32
CA LEU A 5 -6.66 -16.03 -17.89
C LEU A 5 -7.85 -15.84 -16.93
N LEU A 6 -9.07 -15.64 -17.44
CA LEU A 6 -10.27 -15.39 -16.62
C LEU A 6 -10.89 -16.66 -15.98
N GLY A 7 -10.25 -17.83 -16.11
CA GLY A 7 -10.82 -19.12 -15.73
C GLY A 7 -10.12 -19.94 -14.63
N LEU A 8 -8.96 -19.52 -14.11
CA LEU A 8 -8.21 -20.35 -13.15
C LEU A 8 -8.47 -19.95 -11.70
N THR A 9 -9.60 -20.43 -11.16
CA THR A 9 -9.74 -20.67 -9.72
C THR A 9 -9.22 -22.06 -9.41
N THR A 10 -8.16 -22.14 -8.59
CA THR A 10 -7.77 -23.26 -7.72
C THR A 10 -8.24 -24.68 -8.12
N ALA A 11 -7.32 -25.44 -8.73
CA ALA A 11 -7.31 -26.90 -8.63
C ALA A 11 -5.87 -27.35 -8.37
N ALA A 12 -5.67 -28.08 -7.27
CA ALA A 12 -4.41 -28.71 -6.92
C ALA A 12 -4.22 -30.05 -7.67
N LEU A 13 -2.94 -30.40 -7.86
CA LEU A 13 -2.36 -31.73 -8.13
C LEU A 13 -2.64 -32.43 -9.48
N ALA A 14 -1.60 -32.45 -10.33
CA ALA A 14 -1.06 -33.69 -10.92
C ALA A 14 0.38 -33.42 -11.41
N VAL A 15 1.34 -34.18 -10.87
CA VAL A 15 2.73 -34.24 -11.36
C VAL A 15 2.70 -34.97 -12.71
N GLY A 16 2.93 -34.24 -13.78
CA GLY A 16 3.05 -34.76 -15.13
C GLY A 16 3.63 -33.67 -16.01
N THR A 17 4.85 -33.90 -16.52
CA THR A 17 5.60 -33.02 -17.39
C THR A 17 4.88 -32.83 -18.72
N LEU A 18 3.91 -31.90 -18.76
CA LEU A 18 3.38 -31.34 -19.99
C LEU A 18 4.18 -30.07 -20.30
N SER A 19 5.13 -30.17 -21.23
CA SER A 19 5.76 -29.01 -21.87
C SER A 19 4.73 -28.34 -22.79
N LEU A 20 3.83 -27.56 -22.19
CA LEU A 20 3.02 -26.60 -22.92
C LEU A 20 3.94 -25.48 -23.36
N GLY A 21 3.95 -25.19 -24.67
CA GLY A 21 4.54 -23.97 -25.23
C GLY A 21 3.82 -22.76 -24.67
N LEU A 22 4.20 -22.37 -23.45
CA LEU A 22 3.81 -21.12 -22.82
C LEU A 22 4.52 -20.03 -23.59
N THR A 23 3.79 -19.42 -24.53
CA THR A 23 4.09 -18.05 -24.94
C THR A 23 4.25 -17.23 -23.67
N GLY A 24 5.43 -16.66 -23.46
CA GLY A 24 5.82 -16.03 -22.20
C GLY A 24 4.68 -15.20 -21.62
N SER A 25 4.32 -15.49 -20.37
CA SER A 25 3.63 -14.50 -19.54
C SER A 25 4.39 -13.18 -19.69
N PRO A 26 3.70 -12.03 -19.86
CA PRO A 26 4.41 -10.77 -20.01
C PRO A 26 5.38 -10.64 -18.84
N ALA A 27 6.66 -10.50 -19.16
CA ALA A 27 7.63 -10.02 -18.19
C ALA A 27 7.03 -8.78 -17.52
N SER A 28 7.11 -8.71 -16.20
CA SER A 28 6.79 -7.47 -15.48
C SER A 28 7.62 -6.38 -16.12
N ALA A 29 6.97 -5.44 -16.78
CA ALA A 29 7.67 -4.43 -17.53
C ALA A 29 7.82 -3.25 -16.59
N VAL A 30 8.99 -3.22 -15.94
CA VAL A 30 9.37 -2.25 -14.93
C VAL A 30 9.92 -1.01 -15.65
N GLY A 31 9.54 0.17 -15.16
CA GLY A 31 10.02 1.43 -15.70
C GLY A 31 10.91 2.17 -14.73
N GLY A 32 12.11 2.49 -15.17
CA GLY A 32 12.95 3.49 -14.52
C GLY A 32 12.48 4.91 -14.81
N ILE A 33 12.62 5.79 -13.83
CA ILE A 33 12.48 7.23 -13.99
C ILE A 33 13.70 7.87 -13.34
N ASP A 34 14.66 8.22 -14.20
CA ASP A 34 15.86 8.95 -13.83
C ASP A 34 15.47 10.30 -13.21
N GLY A 35 15.70 10.43 -11.91
CA GLY A 35 15.54 11.68 -11.17
C GLY A 35 16.75 12.61 -11.33
N GLY A 36 17.87 12.07 -11.83
CA GLY A 36 19.11 12.77 -12.08
C GLY A 36 19.76 13.32 -10.81
N ASN A 37 20.58 14.35 -11.01
CA ASN A 37 21.22 15.09 -9.93
C ASN A 37 20.21 15.98 -9.19
N ILE A 38 19.90 15.62 -7.93
CA ILE A 38 18.93 16.35 -7.09
C ILE A 38 19.57 17.39 -6.15
N SER A 39 20.90 17.35 -5.98
CA SER A 39 21.62 18.25 -5.06
C SER A 39 22.31 19.43 -5.74
N GLY A 40 22.44 19.39 -7.06
CA GLY A 40 23.46 20.14 -7.80
C GLY A 40 24.87 19.63 -7.51
N SER A 41 25.87 20.14 -8.24
CA SER A 41 27.29 19.81 -8.02
C SER A 41 27.87 20.55 -6.80
N GLY A 42 28.74 19.88 -6.06
CA GLY A 42 29.43 20.44 -4.89
C GLY A 42 30.40 19.47 -4.24
N ASP A 43 30.90 19.84 -3.07
CA ASP A 43 31.72 18.94 -2.25
C ASP A 43 30.91 17.71 -1.81
N VAL A 44 31.63 16.61 -1.55
CA VAL A 44 31.11 15.25 -1.29
C VAL A 44 30.07 15.26 -0.16
N PRO A 45 28.82 14.86 -0.43
CA PRO A 45 27.88 14.55 0.63
C PRO A 45 28.34 13.32 1.43
N GLU A 46 28.50 13.45 2.75
CA GLU A 46 29.01 12.36 3.60
C GLU A 46 27.91 11.38 4.05
N SER A 47 26.64 11.75 3.87
CA SER A 47 25.47 10.98 4.29
C SER A 47 24.24 11.38 3.49
N VAL A 48 23.43 10.40 3.11
CA VAL A 48 22.18 10.57 2.36
C VAL A 48 21.12 9.61 2.90
N ASP A 49 19.87 10.05 2.92
CA ASP A 49 18.71 9.19 3.22
C ASP A 49 17.51 9.58 2.37
N VAL A 50 16.58 8.65 2.17
CA VAL A 50 15.35 8.86 1.39
C VAL A 50 14.17 8.09 1.98
N VAL A 51 12.99 8.71 1.96
CA VAL A 51 11.73 8.07 2.35
C VAL A 51 10.68 8.33 1.30
N SER A 52 9.89 7.31 0.99
CA SER A 52 8.68 7.40 0.20
C SER A 52 7.56 8.00 1.06
N THR A 53 6.89 9.02 0.53
CA THR A 53 5.73 9.65 1.20
C THR A 53 4.39 9.20 0.62
N GLY A 54 4.43 8.45 -0.47
CA GLY A 54 3.27 7.99 -1.21
C GLY A 54 3.63 7.56 -2.63
N PRO A 55 2.63 7.18 -3.44
CA PRO A 55 2.84 6.76 -4.82
C PRO A 55 3.60 7.82 -5.62
N GLY A 56 4.85 7.51 -5.99
CA GLY A 56 5.73 8.42 -6.72
C GLY A 56 6.14 9.71 -5.99
N ASP A 57 5.86 9.83 -4.70
CA ASP A 57 6.22 10.98 -3.88
C ASP A 57 7.31 10.57 -2.88
N ALA A 58 8.34 11.40 -2.70
CA ALA A 58 9.46 11.08 -1.82
C ALA A 58 10.11 12.34 -1.24
N VAL A 59 10.92 12.14 -0.21
CA VAL A 59 11.82 13.17 0.32
C VAL A 59 13.19 12.55 0.49
N ALA A 60 14.21 13.23 -0.02
CA ALA A 60 15.61 12.89 0.19
C ALA A 60 16.26 13.99 1.03
N ALA A 61 17.18 13.60 1.92
CA ALA A 61 18.00 14.50 2.71
C ALA A 61 19.47 14.10 2.65
N TRP A 62 20.37 15.09 2.71
CA TRP A 62 21.82 14.86 2.70
C TRP A 62 22.56 15.95 3.46
N VAL A 63 23.75 15.61 3.94
CA VAL A 63 24.70 16.59 4.48
C VAL A 63 25.62 17.06 3.37
N ARG A 64 25.93 18.36 3.34
CA ARG A 64 26.85 18.94 2.37
C ARG A 64 27.86 19.87 3.06
N PRO A 65 29.16 19.72 2.79
CA PRO A 65 30.17 20.68 3.20
C PRO A 65 29.95 22.07 2.59
N VAL A 66 30.10 23.11 3.40
CA VAL A 66 29.99 24.52 3.02
C VAL A 66 31.08 25.36 3.71
N PRO A 67 31.34 26.61 3.27
CA PRO A 67 32.20 27.49 4.04
C PRO A 67 31.68 27.68 5.47
N GLY A 68 32.48 27.27 6.46
CA GLY A 68 32.16 27.39 7.88
C GLY A 68 31.58 26.15 8.55
N GLY A 69 31.52 25.00 7.86
CA GLY A 69 31.05 23.71 8.39
C GLY A 69 30.14 22.99 7.40
N ASP A 70 29.09 22.34 7.88
CA ASP A 70 28.18 21.57 7.03
C ASP A 70 26.75 22.13 7.03
N LYS A 71 26.00 21.84 5.99
CA LYS A 71 24.56 22.10 5.94
C LYS A 71 23.79 20.86 5.57
N VAL A 72 22.64 20.69 6.22
CA VAL A 72 21.68 19.66 5.86
C VAL A 72 20.73 20.23 4.82
N TYR A 73 20.55 19.49 3.74
CA TYR A 73 19.62 19.83 2.65
C TYR A 73 18.57 18.74 2.51
N ALA A 74 17.44 19.12 1.92
CA ALA A 74 16.43 18.18 1.49
C ALA A 74 15.78 18.61 0.18
N ALA A 75 15.40 17.64 -0.63
CA ALA A 75 14.56 17.81 -1.81
C ALA A 75 13.31 16.95 -1.69
N ILE A 76 12.20 17.43 -2.26
CA ILE A 76 10.91 16.74 -2.26
C ILE A 76 10.56 16.39 -3.70
N ALA A 77 10.20 15.14 -3.94
CA ALA A 77 9.64 14.67 -5.20
C ALA A 77 8.11 14.65 -5.14
N THR A 78 7.48 15.02 -6.25
CA THR A 78 6.04 14.85 -6.45
C THR A 78 5.80 14.19 -7.80
N ASN A 79 5.16 13.01 -7.81
CA ASN A 79 4.96 12.18 -9.00
C ASN A 79 6.25 11.96 -9.82
N GLY A 80 7.33 11.56 -9.15
CA GLY A 80 8.64 11.29 -9.74
C GLY A 80 9.47 12.53 -10.09
N VAL A 81 8.98 13.74 -9.82
CA VAL A 81 9.69 14.98 -10.17
C VAL A 81 10.24 15.67 -8.93
N TRP A 82 11.57 15.75 -8.83
CA TRP A 82 12.29 16.41 -7.74
C TRP A 82 12.22 17.94 -7.83
N SER A 83 11.96 18.57 -6.68
CA SER A 83 12.09 20.02 -6.50
C SER A 83 13.54 20.43 -6.25
N SER A 84 13.84 21.72 -6.41
CA SER A 84 15.14 22.26 -6.05
C SER A 84 15.43 22.07 -4.55
N PRO A 85 16.67 21.72 -4.18
CA PRO A 85 17.02 21.45 -2.80
C PRO A 85 16.88 22.69 -1.92
N LYS A 86 16.42 22.49 -0.69
CA LYS A 86 16.29 23.53 0.34
C LYS A 86 17.12 23.17 1.55
N ALA A 87 17.76 24.17 2.13
CA ALA A 87 18.49 23.99 3.38
C ALA A 87 17.49 23.70 4.52
N VAL A 88 17.73 22.59 5.21
CA VAL A 88 17.05 22.21 6.46
C VAL A 88 17.62 23.02 7.62
N THR A 89 18.94 23.20 7.64
CA THR A 89 19.62 24.08 8.60
C THR A 89 19.72 25.51 8.05
N THR A 90 19.39 26.50 8.88
CA THR A 90 19.54 27.92 8.53
C THR A 90 21.02 28.32 8.44
N ASN A 91 21.82 27.88 9.42
CA ASN A 91 23.26 28.14 9.52
C ASN A 91 24.07 26.85 9.30
N ALA A 92 25.35 26.98 8.98
CA ALA A 92 26.25 25.84 8.97
C ALA A 92 26.42 25.28 10.38
N VAL A 93 26.47 23.95 10.50
CA VAL A 93 26.80 23.20 11.72
C VAL A 93 28.28 22.80 11.67
N THR A 94 28.93 22.50 12.79
CA THR A 94 30.40 22.30 12.78
C THR A 94 30.85 21.06 12.04
N ALA A 95 30.14 19.93 12.22
CA ALA A 95 30.30 18.69 11.48
C ALA A 95 28.95 17.97 11.50
N GLY A 96 28.35 17.67 10.35
CA GLY A 96 27.04 17.02 10.22
C GLY A 96 27.18 15.62 9.66
N ASN A 97 26.54 14.63 10.28
CA ASN A 97 26.62 13.23 9.85
C ASN A 97 25.29 12.49 10.11
N ASP A 98 25.18 11.25 9.63
CA ASP A 98 24.10 10.31 9.98
C ASP A 98 22.70 10.94 9.78
N VAL A 99 22.44 11.41 8.56
CA VAL A 99 21.16 12.03 8.23
C VAL A 99 20.10 10.96 8.07
N HIS A 100 18.92 11.22 8.62
CA HIS A 100 17.74 10.41 8.40
C HIS A 100 16.56 11.27 7.99
N VAL A 101 15.69 10.74 7.15
CA VAL A 101 14.42 11.34 6.80
C VAL A 101 13.29 10.39 7.15
N ALA A 102 12.28 10.90 7.85
CA ALA A 102 11.11 10.12 8.21
C ALA A 102 9.84 10.88 7.82
N ALA A 103 8.85 10.15 7.34
CA ALA A 103 7.59 10.71 6.91
C ALA A 103 6.41 9.78 7.15
N ASN A 104 5.20 10.30 6.98
CA ASN A 104 3.98 9.51 7.00
C ASN A 104 3.07 9.82 5.80
N GLY A 105 2.09 8.96 5.56
CA GLY A 105 1.10 9.13 4.49
C GLY A 105 0.14 10.32 4.66
N ASN A 106 0.29 11.13 5.71
CA ASN A 106 -0.44 12.39 5.91
C ASN A 106 0.39 13.62 5.49
N GLY A 107 1.60 13.42 4.97
CA GLY A 107 2.51 14.48 4.53
C GLY A 107 3.31 15.15 5.66
N ASP A 108 3.35 14.54 6.85
CA ASP A 108 4.31 14.95 7.88
C ASP A 108 5.70 14.44 7.49
N ILE A 109 6.70 15.32 7.58
CA ILE A 109 8.09 15.02 7.23
C ILE A 109 9.00 15.61 8.31
N ALA A 110 10.02 14.86 8.70
CA ALA A 110 11.10 15.33 9.55
C ALA A 110 12.46 14.85 9.01
N VAL A 111 13.49 15.66 9.20
CA VAL A 111 14.89 15.32 8.94
C VAL A 111 15.63 15.34 10.27
N VAL A 112 16.42 14.31 10.53
CA VAL A 112 17.25 14.12 11.73
C VAL A 112 18.70 14.04 11.28
N TRP A 113 19.62 14.59 12.08
CA TRP A 113 21.07 14.48 11.82
C TRP A 113 21.84 14.50 13.14
N SER A 114 23.04 13.96 13.12
CA SER A 114 24.04 14.17 14.18
C SER A 114 24.90 15.40 13.86
N GLU A 115 25.24 16.17 14.88
CA GLU A 115 26.16 17.31 14.76
C GLU A 115 27.15 17.37 15.92
N SER A 116 28.37 17.84 15.65
CA SER A 116 29.32 18.21 16.70
C SER A 116 29.18 19.69 17.06
N LEU A 117 29.24 20.04 18.35
CA LEU A 117 29.29 21.43 18.81
C LEU A 117 30.18 21.55 20.06
N LEU A 118 31.27 22.31 19.95
CA LEU A 118 32.23 22.55 21.05
C LEU A 118 32.81 21.25 21.67
N GLY A 119 32.90 20.17 20.89
CA GLY A 119 33.44 18.89 21.31
C GLY A 119 32.40 17.86 21.80
N ASP A 120 31.12 18.25 21.93
CA ASP A 120 30.01 17.31 22.19
C ASP A 120 29.33 16.91 20.88
N GLU A 121 28.94 15.64 20.75
CA GLU A 121 28.06 15.19 19.67
C GLU A 121 26.59 15.15 20.11
N ARG A 122 25.70 15.60 19.23
CA ARG A 122 24.26 15.78 19.50
C ARG A 122 23.44 15.34 18.32
N VAL A 123 22.22 14.89 18.58
CA VAL A 123 21.22 14.57 17.56
C VAL A 123 20.20 15.70 17.50
N ARG A 124 19.91 16.17 16.30
CA ARG A 124 18.96 17.24 16.01
C ARG A 124 17.91 16.77 15.03
N GLY A 125 16.78 17.47 14.99
CA GLY A 125 15.86 17.32 13.88
C GLY A 125 15.04 18.57 13.60
N ALA A 126 14.50 18.60 12.39
CA ALA A 126 13.68 19.67 11.85
C ALA A 126 12.44 19.07 11.19
N ARG A 127 11.30 19.73 11.30
CA ARG A 127 10.07 19.36 10.60
C ARG A 127 9.84 20.25 9.40
N TYR A 128 9.29 19.63 8.36
CA TYR A 128 8.81 20.36 7.20
C TYR A 128 7.53 21.11 7.54
N LEU A 129 7.48 22.37 7.15
CA LEU A 129 6.33 23.24 7.31
C LEU A 129 5.59 23.35 5.97
N GLY A 130 4.25 23.33 6.00
CA GLY A 130 3.41 23.37 4.79
C GLY A 130 3.54 24.63 3.92
N ASN A 131 4.35 25.61 4.34
CA ASN A 131 4.75 26.78 3.56
C ASN A 131 6.06 26.57 2.77
N GLY A 132 6.65 25.36 2.83
CA GLY A 132 7.89 25.03 2.13
C GLY A 132 9.17 25.38 2.87
N THR A 133 9.13 25.59 4.18
CA THR A 133 10.30 25.85 5.04
C THR A 133 10.47 24.77 6.11
N TRP A 134 11.55 24.83 6.89
CA TRP A 134 11.83 23.93 8.00
C TRP A 134 11.73 24.69 9.33
N ASP A 135 11.22 24.05 10.38
CA ASP A 135 10.94 24.70 11.68
C ASP A 135 12.17 24.92 12.57
N GLY A 136 13.35 24.47 12.14
CA GLY A 136 14.64 24.69 12.79
C GLY A 136 15.21 23.43 13.45
N SER A 137 16.21 23.60 14.32
CA SER A 137 16.96 22.51 14.94
C SER A 137 16.47 22.22 16.37
N THR A 138 15.71 21.14 16.53
CA THR A 138 15.22 20.63 17.82
C THR A 138 16.16 19.55 18.36
N PRO A 139 16.61 19.59 19.64
CA PRO A 139 17.44 18.52 20.21
C PRO A 139 16.65 17.21 20.39
N LEU A 140 17.24 16.09 19.95
CA LEU A 140 16.64 14.75 19.96
C LEU A 140 17.44 13.72 20.76
N ASN A 141 18.42 14.17 21.55
CA ASN A 141 19.03 13.39 22.62
C ASN A 141 19.34 14.28 23.82
N VAL A 142 19.58 13.66 24.97
CA VAL A 142 20.22 14.35 26.09
C VAL A 142 21.72 14.43 25.83
N GLN A 143 22.43 15.33 26.51
CA GLN A 143 23.87 15.53 26.27
C GLN A 143 24.66 14.22 26.38
N SER A 144 25.51 13.98 25.39
CA SER A 144 26.39 12.83 25.26
C SER A 144 27.79 13.28 24.87
N ASP A 145 28.79 12.48 25.20
CA ASP A 145 30.16 12.73 24.76
C ASP A 145 30.25 12.42 23.26
N THR A 146 29.72 11.27 22.84
CA THR A 146 29.67 10.84 21.44
C THR A 146 28.32 10.23 21.06
N VAL A 147 27.97 10.35 19.79
CA VAL A 147 26.84 9.71 19.10
C VAL A 147 27.43 8.69 18.13
N GLN A 148 27.07 7.42 18.30
CA GLN A 148 27.63 6.32 17.50
C GLN A 148 26.79 6.02 16.26
N THR A 149 25.46 5.96 16.44
CA THR A 149 24.49 5.57 15.41
C THR A 149 23.12 6.13 15.78
N THR A 150 22.31 6.45 14.78
CA THR A 150 20.90 6.78 14.95
C THR A 150 20.01 5.93 14.05
N ASP A 151 18.75 5.78 14.46
CA ASP A 151 17.70 5.19 13.63
C ASP A 151 16.37 5.89 13.95
N VAL A 152 15.54 6.09 12.93
CA VAL A 152 14.42 7.03 12.98
C VAL A 152 13.20 6.47 12.26
N ALA A 153 12.02 6.59 12.89
CA ALA A 153 10.76 6.22 12.28
C ALA A 153 9.63 7.19 12.70
N MET A 154 8.61 7.34 11.87
CA MET A 154 7.46 8.22 12.11
C MET A 154 6.14 7.46 12.02
N ASP A 155 5.22 7.72 12.96
CA ASP A 155 3.89 7.12 12.90
C ASP A 155 2.86 7.96 12.13
N GLY A 156 1.66 7.41 11.95
CA GLY A 156 0.56 8.07 11.27
C GLY A 156 0.02 9.32 11.98
N ALA A 157 0.41 9.58 13.23
CA ALA A 157 0.08 10.80 13.96
C ALA A 157 1.18 11.88 13.85
N GLY A 158 2.26 11.60 13.12
CA GLY A 158 3.39 12.51 12.93
C GLY A 158 4.34 12.55 14.12
N ARG A 159 4.26 11.58 15.04
CA ARG A 159 5.21 11.44 16.14
C ARG A 159 6.47 10.79 15.61
N LEU A 160 7.59 11.47 15.83
CA LEU A 160 8.92 10.98 15.45
C LEU A 160 9.50 10.18 16.61
N HIS A 161 9.99 8.98 16.30
CA HIS A 161 10.67 8.10 17.22
C HIS A 161 12.13 8.01 16.77
N VAL A 162 13.04 8.38 17.66
CA VAL A 162 14.48 8.35 17.40
C VAL A 162 15.12 7.42 18.40
N ALA A 163 15.96 6.51 17.94
CA ALA A 163 16.86 5.71 18.76
C ALA A 163 18.30 6.16 18.50
N VAL A 164 19.09 6.29 19.56
CA VAL A 164 20.44 6.85 19.52
C VAL A 164 21.37 5.98 20.33
N GLY A 165 22.42 5.45 19.72
CA GLY A 165 23.56 4.88 20.43
C GLY A 165 24.48 6.01 20.88
N THR A 166 24.71 6.16 22.18
CA THR A 166 25.57 7.22 22.73
C THR A 166 26.62 6.66 23.67
N THR A 167 27.74 7.37 23.81
CA THR A 167 28.64 7.21 24.96
C THR A 167 28.49 8.45 25.85
N THR A 168 28.32 8.24 27.14
CA THR A 168 28.20 9.33 28.11
C THR A 168 28.95 8.98 29.38
N GLN A 169 29.96 9.80 29.72
CA GLN A 169 30.92 9.55 30.78
C GLN A 169 31.60 8.18 30.63
N GLY A 170 31.97 7.83 29.40
CA GLY A 170 32.62 6.54 29.08
C GLY A 170 31.72 5.31 29.17
N VAL A 171 30.39 5.48 29.32
CA VAL A 171 29.42 4.38 29.33
C VAL A 171 28.53 4.44 28.10
N ASP A 172 28.51 3.36 27.33
CA ASP A 172 27.66 3.19 26.15
C ASP A 172 26.20 2.93 26.53
N ARG A 173 25.28 3.61 25.85
CA ARG A 173 23.84 3.56 26.13
C ARG A 173 23.04 3.63 24.85
N VAL A 174 21.83 3.09 24.92
CA VAL A 174 20.78 3.41 23.95
C VAL A 174 19.83 4.43 24.59
N GLN A 175 19.75 5.61 23.99
CA GLN A 175 18.77 6.64 24.30
C GLN A 175 17.66 6.63 23.25
N THR A 176 16.48 7.07 23.63
CA THR A 176 15.37 7.27 22.69
C THR A 176 14.75 8.64 22.91
N ALA A 177 14.27 9.24 21.82
CA ALA A 177 13.42 10.42 21.87
C ALA A 177 12.08 10.15 21.19
N LEU A 178 11.01 10.63 21.81
CA LEU A 178 9.69 10.75 21.20
C LEU A 178 9.38 12.22 21.00
N TRP A 179 9.33 12.64 19.74
CA TRP A 179 9.00 14.01 19.41
C TRP A 179 7.60 14.10 18.77
N PRO A 180 6.57 14.53 19.52
CA PRO A 180 5.23 14.70 18.97
C PRO A 180 5.13 15.96 18.10
N LYS A 181 4.24 15.92 17.10
CA LYS A 181 3.92 17.10 16.28
C LYS A 181 3.39 18.23 17.16
N GLY A 182 4.04 19.39 17.11
CA GLY A 182 3.66 20.59 17.87
C GLY A 182 3.96 20.52 19.38
N GLY A 183 4.74 19.53 19.84
CA GLY A 183 5.15 19.41 21.24
C GLY A 183 6.66 19.22 21.39
N ALA A 184 7.14 19.26 22.64
CA ALA A 184 8.55 19.04 22.96
C ALA A 184 8.90 17.53 22.96
N PRO A 185 10.13 17.16 22.58
CA PRO A 185 10.62 15.79 22.72
C PRO A 185 10.63 15.30 24.18
N THR A 186 10.36 14.00 24.37
CA THR A 186 10.58 13.30 25.64
C THR A 186 11.63 12.21 25.47
N PHE A 187 12.44 11.97 26.50
CA PHE A 187 13.61 11.10 26.43
C PHE A 187 13.51 9.87 27.35
N ALA A 188 14.12 8.76 26.95
CA ALA A 188 14.31 7.58 27.78
C ALA A 188 15.65 6.89 27.48
N THR A 189 16.16 6.11 28.44
CA THR A 189 17.40 5.33 28.32
C THR A 189 17.10 3.85 28.52
N LEU A 190 17.58 2.98 27.62
CA LEU A 190 17.23 1.55 27.56
C LEU A 190 18.28 0.60 28.14
N GLY A 191 19.29 1.14 28.83
CA GLY A 191 20.29 0.38 29.58
C GLY A 191 21.71 0.88 29.35
N ASP A 192 22.61 0.41 30.21
CA ASP A 192 24.06 0.61 30.09
C ASP A 192 24.67 -0.57 29.29
N HIS A 193 25.81 -0.30 28.65
CA HIS A 193 26.51 -1.21 27.75
C HIS A 193 25.66 -1.71 26.57
N ALA A 194 24.91 -0.77 25.97
CA ALA A 194 23.99 -1.00 24.87
C ALA A 194 24.42 -0.23 23.60
N TYR A 195 24.25 -0.86 22.43
CA TYR A 195 24.84 -0.42 21.16
C TYR A 195 23.89 -0.63 19.98
N ALA A 196 24.14 0.10 18.88
CA ALA A 196 23.56 -0.11 17.55
C ALA A 196 22.03 -0.36 17.58
N PRO A 197 21.25 0.62 18.07
CA PRO A 197 19.81 0.46 18.12
C PRO A 197 19.22 0.48 16.70
N SER A 198 18.14 -0.27 16.50
CA SER A 198 17.28 -0.15 15.32
C SER A 198 15.83 -0.05 15.75
N ILE A 199 15.03 0.79 15.09
CA ILE A 199 13.64 1.08 15.43
C ILE A 199 12.74 1.08 14.19
N ASP A 200 11.55 0.50 14.32
CA ASP A 200 10.49 0.65 13.33
C ASP A 200 9.15 0.91 14.02
N VAL A 201 8.29 1.69 13.36
CA VAL A 201 7.04 2.22 13.90
C VAL A 201 5.93 2.07 12.88
N ASN A 202 4.84 1.44 13.27
CA ASN A 202 3.69 1.30 12.39
C ASN A 202 2.77 2.53 12.45
N PRO A 203 1.80 2.70 11.51
CA PRO A 203 0.93 3.86 11.48
C PRO A 203 0.08 4.08 12.75
N ALA A 204 -0.18 3.02 13.53
CA ALA A 204 -0.90 3.11 14.80
C ALA A 204 -0.01 3.61 15.97
N GLY A 205 1.28 3.81 15.75
CA GLY A 205 2.27 4.24 16.74
C GLY A 205 2.73 3.13 17.68
N ALA A 206 2.58 1.86 17.29
CA ALA A 206 3.33 0.78 17.91
C ALA A 206 4.77 0.85 17.40
N ALA A 207 5.74 0.75 18.30
CA ALA A 207 7.15 0.70 17.94
C ALA A 207 7.79 -0.60 18.44
N LEU A 208 8.69 -1.14 17.63
CA LEU A 208 9.60 -2.21 17.98
C LEU A 208 11.01 -1.64 17.89
N LEU A 209 11.83 -1.87 18.91
CA LEU A 209 13.22 -1.47 18.93
C LEU A 209 14.07 -2.68 19.31
N SER A 210 15.18 -2.87 18.61
CA SER A 210 16.25 -3.78 19.01
C SER A 210 17.54 -3.04 19.29
N TYR A 211 18.42 -3.65 20.09
CA TYR A 211 19.78 -3.19 20.32
C TYR A 211 20.64 -4.36 20.79
N TYR A 212 21.95 -4.25 20.63
CA TYR A 212 22.89 -5.17 21.24
C TYR A 212 23.22 -4.74 22.66
N SER A 213 23.21 -5.66 23.61
CA SER A 213 23.73 -5.44 24.97
C SER A 213 24.92 -6.33 25.21
N SER A 214 26.07 -5.75 25.58
CA SER A 214 27.24 -6.55 25.98
C SER A 214 27.13 -7.13 27.40
N ASN A 215 26.06 -6.80 28.12
CA ASN A 215 25.73 -7.47 29.37
C ASN A 215 25.50 -8.97 29.11
N ASN A 216 25.76 -9.81 30.11
CA ASN A 216 25.56 -11.27 30.05
C ASN A 216 26.27 -12.01 28.90
N GLY A 217 27.32 -11.42 28.30
CA GLY A 217 28.10 -12.06 27.25
C GLY A 217 27.68 -11.71 25.81
N GLY A 218 26.73 -10.79 25.64
CA GLY A 218 26.32 -10.28 24.32
C GLY A 218 24.97 -10.82 23.86
N ASP A 219 23.91 -10.03 24.02
CA ASP A 219 22.54 -10.39 23.66
C ASP A 219 21.94 -9.40 22.66
N VAL A 220 21.09 -9.90 21.76
CA VAL A 220 20.15 -9.07 21.01
C VAL A 220 18.93 -8.85 21.89
N MET A 221 18.68 -7.59 22.26
CA MET A 221 17.56 -7.18 23.09
C MET A 221 16.44 -6.63 22.21
N VAL A 222 15.19 -6.93 22.54
CA VAL A 222 14.00 -6.33 21.92
C VAL A 222 13.13 -5.66 22.98
N THR A 223 12.60 -4.48 22.67
CA THR A 223 11.61 -3.78 23.49
C THR A 223 10.52 -3.15 22.63
N ARG A 224 9.38 -2.85 23.24
CA ARG A 224 8.22 -2.30 22.56
C ARG A 224 7.61 -1.13 23.29
N ARG A 225 6.87 -0.34 22.54
CA ARG A 225 5.96 0.67 23.08
C ARG A 225 4.75 0.81 22.17
N THR A 226 3.69 1.41 22.69
CA THR A 226 2.53 1.81 21.90
C THR A 226 2.39 3.33 21.89
N ALA A 227 1.36 3.81 21.20
CA ALA A 227 0.95 5.20 21.21
C ALA A 227 0.70 5.76 22.62
N THR A 228 0.37 4.91 23.59
CA THR A 228 -0.11 5.30 24.93
C THR A 228 0.71 4.69 26.07
N THR A 229 1.72 3.89 25.76
CA THR A 229 2.56 3.21 26.76
C THR A 229 4.02 3.59 26.59
N THR A 230 4.77 3.54 27.70
CA THR A 230 6.23 3.66 27.68
C THR A 230 6.87 2.38 27.14
N TRP A 231 8.20 2.39 27.00
CA TRP A 231 8.98 1.20 26.65
C TRP A 231 8.75 0.07 27.66
N SER A 232 8.51 -1.13 27.15
CA SER A 232 8.46 -2.35 27.95
C SER A 232 9.85 -2.71 28.47
N THR A 233 9.91 -3.60 29.45
CA THR A 233 11.16 -4.28 29.79
C THR A 233 11.72 -4.97 28.55
N ALA A 234 13.01 -4.76 28.27
CA ALA A 234 13.68 -5.40 27.15
C ALA A 234 13.83 -6.91 27.41
N VAL A 235 13.63 -7.72 26.37
CA VAL A 235 13.71 -9.18 26.41
C VAL A 235 14.80 -9.63 25.45
N ALA A 236 15.66 -10.54 25.88
CA ALA A 236 16.70 -11.11 25.02
C ALA A 236 16.10 -12.08 23.99
N VAL A 237 16.62 -12.03 22.77
CA VAL A 237 16.39 -13.06 21.75
C VAL A 237 17.22 -14.28 22.12
N ALA A 238 16.57 -15.45 22.24
CA ALA A 238 17.25 -16.67 22.66
C ALA A 238 18.30 -17.12 21.62
N TRP A 239 19.57 -17.01 21.97
CA TRP A 239 20.71 -17.48 21.17
C TRP A 239 21.81 -18.01 22.09
N SER A 240 22.50 -19.09 21.70
CA SER A 240 23.48 -19.77 22.57
C SER A 240 24.94 -19.40 22.29
N GLY A 241 25.22 -18.75 21.17
CA GLY A 241 26.56 -18.29 20.78
C GLY A 241 26.75 -16.79 20.96
N SER A 242 27.86 -16.24 20.48
CA SER A 242 28.00 -14.79 20.36
C SER A 242 27.12 -14.24 19.24
N VAL A 243 26.73 -12.97 19.35
CA VAL A 243 26.00 -12.24 18.31
C VAL A 243 26.78 -10.99 17.90
N GLN A 244 26.59 -10.52 16.67
CA GLN A 244 27.13 -9.22 16.25
C GLN A 244 26.29 -8.08 16.81
N LYS A 245 26.89 -6.88 16.86
CA LYS A 245 26.26 -5.69 17.42
C LYS A 245 25.11 -5.19 16.54
N GLU A 246 25.25 -5.29 15.23
CA GLU A 246 24.29 -4.74 14.28
C GLU A 246 23.02 -5.58 14.24
N THR A 247 21.89 -4.91 14.45
CA THR A 247 20.55 -5.50 14.40
C THR A 247 19.66 -4.64 13.52
N GLN A 248 18.64 -5.22 12.93
CA GLN A 248 17.63 -4.46 12.19
C GLN A 248 16.25 -4.97 12.53
N VAL A 249 15.31 -4.06 12.74
CA VAL A 249 13.90 -4.41 12.99
C VAL A 249 13.03 -4.06 11.81
N GLY A 250 11.89 -4.73 11.72
CA GLY A 250 10.76 -4.21 10.96
C GLY A 250 9.43 -4.65 11.57
N LEU A 251 8.38 -3.87 11.31
CA LEU A 251 7.11 -3.92 12.01
C LEU A 251 5.93 -3.74 11.05
N ALA A 252 5.01 -4.70 11.06
CA ALA A 252 3.80 -4.68 10.26
C ALA A 252 2.70 -3.78 10.89
N ASP A 253 1.67 -3.46 10.09
CA ASP A 253 0.50 -2.67 10.52
C ASP A 253 -0.26 -3.33 11.69
N ASP A 254 -0.23 -4.66 11.77
CA ASP A 254 -0.88 -5.43 12.84
C ASP A 254 -0.05 -5.51 14.14
N GLY A 255 1.14 -4.90 14.14
CA GLY A 255 2.06 -4.85 15.28
C GLY A 255 2.95 -6.08 15.43
N ARG A 256 2.86 -7.10 14.59
CA ARG A 256 3.88 -8.16 14.55
C ARG A 256 5.12 -7.65 13.82
N GLY A 257 6.29 -8.03 14.29
CA GLY A 257 7.54 -7.60 13.68
C GLY A 257 8.57 -8.71 13.67
N ALA A 258 9.79 -8.36 13.32
CA ALA A 258 10.94 -9.25 13.39
C ALA A 258 12.22 -8.46 13.67
N VAL A 259 13.23 -9.16 14.16
CA VAL A 259 14.59 -8.65 14.29
C VAL A 259 15.54 -9.55 13.51
N GLY A 260 16.31 -8.95 12.60
CA GLY A 260 17.42 -9.57 11.89
C GLY A 260 18.72 -9.32 12.63
N PHE A 261 19.57 -10.34 12.71
CA PHE A 261 20.86 -10.27 13.37
C PHE A 261 21.83 -11.32 12.82
N ALA A 262 23.10 -11.22 13.20
CA ALA A 262 24.09 -12.26 12.96
C ALA A 262 24.42 -12.99 14.27
N GLY A 263 24.12 -14.28 14.31
CA GLY A 263 24.47 -15.14 15.44
C GLY A 263 25.55 -16.14 15.05
N GLN A 264 26.52 -16.37 15.94
CA GLN A 264 27.56 -17.36 15.74
C GLN A 264 27.00 -18.77 15.92
N ASP A 265 27.11 -19.59 14.88
CA ASP A 265 26.77 -21.00 14.85
C ASP A 265 27.98 -21.76 14.30
N ASN A 266 28.45 -22.78 15.02
CA ASN A 266 29.63 -23.58 14.64
C ASN A 266 30.85 -22.72 14.25
N GLY A 267 31.08 -21.62 14.97
CA GLY A 267 32.22 -20.72 14.78
C GLY A 267 32.02 -19.63 13.71
N VAL A 268 30.92 -19.64 12.95
CA VAL A 268 30.66 -18.70 11.86
C VAL A 268 29.41 -17.86 12.13
N TYR A 269 29.44 -16.56 11.78
CA TYR A 269 28.28 -15.68 11.88
C TYR A 269 27.26 -15.94 10.77
N ARG A 270 26.03 -16.21 11.17
CA ARG A 270 24.93 -16.63 10.29
C ARG A 270 23.88 -15.54 10.20
N ALA A 271 23.33 -15.32 9.01
CA ALA A 271 22.13 -14.51 8.85
C ALA A 271 20.94 -15.21 9.53
N SER A 272 20.35 -14.55 10.54
CA SER A 272 19.29 -15.09 11.39
C SER A 272 18.18 -14.07 11.61
N VAL A 273 16.94 -14.54 11.73
CA VAL A 273 15.77 -13.69 12.03
C VAL A 273 14.92 -14.29 13.14
N ALA A 274 14.61 -13.50 14.17
CA ALA A 274 13.63 -13.83 15.19
C ALA A 274 12.34 -13.03 14.97
N LYS A 275 11.20 -13.71 14.86
CA LYS A 275 9.89 -13.04 14.80
C LYS A 275 9.51 -12.54 16.18
N VAL A 276 8.99 -11.32 16.27
CA VAL A 276 8.55 -10.71 17.52
C VAL A 276 7.03 -10.54 17.49
N GLY A 277 6.33 -11.22 18.39
CA GLY A 277 4.88 -11.09 18.51
C GLY A 277 4.44 -9.69 18.93
N ALA A 278 3.17 -9.33 18.71
CA ALA A 278 2.64 -8.01 19.05
C ALA A 278 2.78 -7.64 20.55
N THR A 279 2.94 -8.63 21.42
CA THR A 279 3.16 -8.46 22.88
C THR A 279 4.63 -8.26 23.26
N GLY A 280 5.58 -8.31 22.32
CA GLY A 280 7.01 -8.08 22.59
C GLY A 280 7.84 -9.32 22.83
N LEU A 281 7.24 -10.51 22.87
CA LEU A 281 7.99 -11.74 23.03
C LEU A 281 8.66 -12.16 21.72
N PRO A 282 10.00 -12.31 21.68
CA PRO A 282 10.68 -12.90 20.54
C PRO A 282 10.40 -14.41 20.50
N GLY A 283 10.12 -14.92 19.31
CA GLY A 283 10.06 -16.36 19.03
C GLY A 283 11.45 -16.95 18.79
N ALA A 284 11.51 -18.27 18.57
CA ALA A 284 12.76 -18.95 18.24
C ALA A 284 13.38 -18.37 16.94
N PRO A 285 14.68 -18.05 16.92
CA PRO A 285 15.35 -17.58 15.71
C PRO A 285 15.35 -18.62 14.59
N ASN A 286 15.24 -18.14 13.35
CA ASN A 286 15.41 -18.93 12.13
C ASN A 286 16.76 -18.58 11.51
N ILE A 287 17.61 -19.59 11.31
CA ILE A 287 18.86 -19.44 10.55
C ILE A 287 18.51 -19.49 9.06
N LEU A 288 18.88 -18.46 8.30
CA LEU A 288 18.48 -18.29 6.89
C LEU A 288 19.58 -18.65 5.89
N SER A 289 20.83 -18.48 6.30
CA SER A 289 22.02 -18.85 5.52
C SER A 289 22.23 -20.37 5.51
N GLY A 290 23.02 -20.91 4.55
CA GLY A 290 23.35 -22.35 4.42
C GLY A 290 24.62 -22.71 5.20
N PRO A 291 24.76 -23.90 5.83
CA PRO A 291 25.79 -24.17 6.85
C PRO A 291 27.21 -23.77 6.42
N GLY A 292 27.95 -23.06 7.28
CA GLY A 292 29.31 -22.59 6.98
C GLY A 292 29.41 -21.26 6.21
N ASP A 293 28.33 -20.76 5.59
CA ASP A 293 28.31 -19.41 4.99
C ASP A 293 28.73 -18.36 6.03
N VAL A 294 29.77 -17.59 5.69
CA VAL A 294 30.13 -16.35 6.37
C VAL A 294 29.25 -15.24 5.80
N THR A 295 28.47 -14.58 6.66
CA THR A 295 27.56 -13.51 6.20
C THR A 295 28.01 -12.12 6.64
N ALA A 296 27.82 -11.16 5.74
CA ALA A 296 28.02 -9.73 5.97
C ALA A 296 26.83 -8.96 5.43
N HIS A 297 26.74 -7.65 5.74
CA HIS A 297 25.70 -6.71 5.27
C HIS A 297 24.31 -7.32 5.18
N ARG A 298 23.56 -7.28 6.28
CA ARG A 298 22.24 -7.92 6.36
C ARG A 298 21.18 -6.84 6.26
N SER A 299 20.11 -7.13 5.51
CA SER A 299 18.94 -6.28 5.45
C SER A 299 17.67 -7.08 5.78
N LEU A 300 16.72 -6.46 6.46
CA LEU A 300 15.41 -7.01 6.82
C LEU A 300 14.36 -5.94 6.52
N SER A 301 13.41 -6.31 5.67
CA SER A 301 12.23 -5.50 5.38
C SER A 301 10.96 -6.24 5.77
N VAL A 302 9.98 -5.48 6.27
CA VAL A 302 8.68 -5.99 6.69
C VAL A 302 7.59 -5.17 6.02
N SER A 303 6.80 -5.80 5.16
CA SER A 303 5.69 -5.10 4.52
C SER A 303 4.55 -4.86 5.54
N PRO A 304 3.66 -3.89 5.28
CA PRO A 304 2.51 -3.62 6.17
C PRO A 304 1.63 -4.84 6.49
N ASN A 305 1.51 -5.81 5.58
CA ASN A 305 0.77 -7.06 5.78
C ASN A 305 1.53 -8.15 6.59
N GLY A 306 2.80 -7.90 6.93
CA GLY A 306 3.66 -8.82 7.68
C GLY A 306 4.48 -9.79 6.83
N THR A 307 4.66 -9.52 5.54
CA THR A 307 5.63 -10.24 4.71
C THR A 307 7.04 -9.82 5.13
N LEU A 308 7.90 -10.78 5.45
CA LEU A 308 9.30 -10.53 5.82
C LEU A 308 10.20 -10.87 4.63
N TRP A 309 11.14 -10.00 4.31
CA TRP A 309 12.22 -10.31 3.37
C TRP A 309 13.56 -9.97 4.00
N ALA A 310 14.41 -10.99 4.12
CA ALA A 310 15.74 -10.85 4.67
C ALA A 310 16.78 -11.14 3.60
N THR A 311 17.80 -10.31 3.50
CA THR A 311 18.93 -10.47 2.57
C THR A 311 20.26 -10.38 3.30
N TRP A 312 21.28 -10.98 2.72
CA TRP A 312 22.64 -10.95 3.25
C TRP A 312 23.64 -11.20 2.15
N THR A 313 24.83 -10.62 2.31
CA THR A 313 25.97 -10.96 1.47
C THR A 313 26.60 -12.25 1.99
N ALA A 314 26.89 -13.19 1.09
CA ALA A 314 27.48 -14.49 1.38
C ALA A 314 28.65 -14.76 0.46
N PHE A 315 29.71 -15.38 1.00
CA PHE A 315 30.81 -15.91 0.21
C PHE A 315 30.48 -17.34 -0.24
N ASP A 316 30.52 -17.61 -1.55
CA ASP A 316 30.16 -18.92 -2.11
C ASP A 316 31.35 -19.87 -2.34
N GLY A 317 32.55 -19.41 -1.98
CA GLY A 317 33.81 -20.13 -2.17
C GLY A 317 34.71 -19.47 -3.22
N ASN A 318 34.15 -18.71 -4.16
CA ASN A 318 34.90 -17.96 -5.17
C ASN A 318 34.62 -16.47 -5.06
N ASP A 319 33.35 -16.08 -4.99
CA ASP A 319 32.91 -14.69 -5.06
C ASP A 319 31.91 -14.37 -3.94
N TYR A 320 31.65 -13.08 -3.77
CA TYR A 320 30.55 -12.58 -2.95
C TYR A 320 29.30 -12.41 -3.81
N LEU A 321 28.17 -12.81 -3.24
CA LEU A 321 26.84 -12.64 -3.84
C LEU A 321 25.84 -12.24 -2.76
N VAL A 322 24.69 -11.70 -3.16
CA VAL A 322 23.58 -11.41 -2.25
C VAL A 322 22.55 -12.53 -2.30
N ARG A 323 22.22 -13.09 -1.14
CA ARG A 323 21.13 -14.06 -0.97
C ARG A 323 19.95 -13.41 -0.29
N GLY A 324 18.78 -14.02 -0.46
CA GLY A 324 17.58 -13.60 0.25
C GLY A 324 16.62 -14.74 0.55
N ALA A 325 15.88 -14.60 1.64
CA ALA A 325 14.80 -15.49 2.04
C ALA A 325 13.54 -14.69 2.39
N ILE A 326 12.37 -15.20 2.00
CA ILE A 326 11.07 -14.55 2.22
C ILE A 326 10.18 -15.41 3.11
N ALA A 327 9.46 -14.76 4.02
CA ALA A 327 8.38 -15.37 4.80
C ALA A 327 7.08 -14.61 4.52
N LYS A 328 6.05 -15.32 4.08
CA LYS A 328 4.70 -14.75 3.97
C LYS A 328 4.11 -14.48 5.36
N PRO A 329 3.05 -13.66 5.46
CA PRO A 329 2.34 -13.49 6.72
C PRO A 329 1.97 -14.85 7.32
N ASP A 330 2.22 -15.02 8.61
CA ASP A 330 1.95 -16.26 9.36
C ASP A 330 2.71 -17.53 8.91
N ALA A 331 3.61 -17.45 7.93
CA ALA A 331 4.39 -18.59 7.43
C ALA A 331 5.86 -18.53 7.88
N GLY A 332 6.56 -19.66 7.92
CA GLY A 332 8.02 -19.69 8.08
C GLY A 332 8.74 -19.08 6.88
N PHE A 333 10.05 -18.84 7.02
CA PHE A 333 10.89 -18.51 5.87
C PHE A 333 10.93 -19.70 4.90
N GLY A 334 10.80 -19.40 3.61
CA GLY A 334 11.09 -20.36 2.55
C GLY A 334 12.60 -20.60 2.38
N SER A 335 12.97 -21.42 1.40
CA SER A 335 14.37 -21.57 1.00
C SER A 335 14.96 -20.24 0.56
N SER A 336 16.22 -20.00 0.92
CA SER A 336 16.97 -18.87 0.39
C SER A 336 17.35 -19.07 -1.07
N GLY A 337 17.51 -17.97 -1.81
CA GLY A 337 17.94 -17.96 -3.20
C GLY A 337 18.92 -16.82 -3.47
N ILE A 338 19.58 -16.87 -4.62
CA ILE A 338 20.44 -15.76 -5.10
C ILE A 338 19.54 -14.61 -5.54
N VAL A 339 19.85 -13.41 -5.06
CA VAL A 339 19.20 -12.14 -5.43
C VAL A 339 20.08 -11.39 -6.41
N ASP A 340 21.37 -11.29 -6.08
CA ASP A 340 22.39 -10.73 -6.96
C ASP A 340 23.59 -11.69 -7.02
N PRO A 341 23.92 -12.25 -8.20
CA PRO A 341 25.09 -13.12 -8.36
C PRO A 341 26.43 -12.37 -8.45
N ASP A 342 26.45 -11.06 -8.73
CA ASP A 342 27.61 -10.37 -9.30
C ASP A 342 28.11 -9.20 -8.43
N THR A 343 28.12 -9.35 -7.09
CA THR A 343 28.53 -8.24 -6.22
C THR A 343 30.05 -8.11 -6.06
N PHE A 344 30.82 -9.19 -6.36
CA PHE A 344 32.29 -9.32 -6.33
C PHE A 344 33.00 -8.95 -5.01
N THR A 345 32.33 -8.24 -4.10
CA THR A 345 32.79 -7.74 -2.81
C THR A 345 31.65 -7.83 -1.79
N GLN A 346 31.98 -7.56 -0.52
CA GLN A 346 30.96 -7.38 0.51
C GLN A 346 30.23 -6.06 0.26
N THR A 347 29.02 -6.15 -0.26
CA THR A 347 28.26 -4.96 -0.67
C THR A 347 27.16 -4.61 0.34
N PRO A 348 27.21 -3.42 0.96
CA PRO A 348 26.07 -2.84 1.68
C PRO A 348 24.86 -2.73 0.77
N HIS A 349 23.68 -3.04 1.29
CA HIS A 349 22.46 -3.03 0.49
C HIS A 349 21.22 -2.81 1.34
N VAL A 350 20.16 -2.34 0.68
CA VAL A 350 18.84 -2.14 1.26
C VAL A 350 17.86 -3.10 0.58
N ALA A 351 17.17 -3.92 1.37
CA ALA A 351 16.10 -4.78 0.90
C ALA A 351 14.74 -4.12 1.17
N LEU A 352 13.82 -4.20 0.22
CA LEU A 352 12.48 -3.63 0.29
C LEU A 352 11.42 -4.63 -0.18
N VAL A 353 10.37 -4.85 0.61
CA VAL A 353 9.27 -5.76 0.26
C VAL A 353 7.89 -5.10 0.35
N SER A 354 7.08 -5.26 -0.69
CA SER A 354 5.73 -4.68 -0.74
C SER A 354 4.64 -5.66 -0.29
N ASP A 355 3.47 -5.12 0.06
CA ASP A 355 2.25 -5.91 0.34
C ASP A 355 1.82 -6.78 -0.85
N ARG A 356 2.25 -6.41 -2.06
CA ARG A 356 1.95 -7.13 -3.31
C ARG A 356 3.02 -8.17 -3.64
N GLY A 357 4.05 -8.32 -2.81
CA GLY A 357 5.13 -9.29 -2.97
C GLY A 357 6.25 -8.84 -3.91
N ALA A 358 6.28 -7.56 -4.29
CA ALA A 358 7.44 -6.98 -4.95
C ALA A 358 8.64 -7.01 -4.00
N GLN A 359 9.81 -7.33 -4.55
CA GLN A 359 11.08 -7.41 -3.83
C GLN A 359 12.09 -6.58 -4.62
N VAL A 360 12.72 -5.62 -3.97
CA VAL A 360 13.75 -4.76 -4.58
C VAL A 360 14.96 -4.63 -3.67
N LEU A 361 16.12 -5.02 -4.18
CA LEU A 361 17.41 -4.85 -3.53
C LEU A 361 18.10 -3.64 -4.19
N ALA A 362 18.40 -2.62 -3.41
CA ALA A 362 19.23 -1.49 -3.85
C ALA A 362 20.65 -1.63 -3.30
N HIS A 363 21.66 -1.49 -4.14
CA HIS A 363 23.07 -1.50 -3.76
C HIS A 363 23.92 -0.69 -4.76
N ASN A 364 25.15 -0.39 -4.39
CA ASN A 364 26.16 0.07 -5.34
C ASN A 364 26.81 -1.17 -5.99
N GLY A 365 26.82 -1.23 -7.32
CA GLY A 365 27.49 -2.27 -8.10
C GLY A 365 28.37 -1.63 -9.16
N ALA A 366 29.70 -1.77 -9.05
CA ALA A 366 30.67 -1.23 -10.00
C ALA A 366 30.52 0.28 -10.28
N ASP A 367 30.33 1.06 -9.21
CA ASP A 367 30.15 2.53 -9.23
C ASP A 367 28.79 3.00 -9.81
N ASP A 368 27.82 2.08 -9.91
CA ASP A 368 26.44 2.35 -10.31
C ASP A 368 25.44 1.99 -9.19
N LEU A 369 24.37 2.77 -9.07
CA LEU A 369 23.20 2.47 -8.25
C LEU A 369 22.37 1.37 -8.93
N VAL A 370 22.44 0.15 -8.41
CA VAL A 370 21.77 -1.02 -8.98
C VAL A 370 20.52 -1.38 -8.17
N LEU A 371 19.41 -1.60 -8.88
CA LEU A 371 18.14 -2.07 -8.32
C LEU A 371 17.78 -3.45 -8.89
N ARG A 372 18.08 -4.52 -8.14
CA ARG A 372 17.60 -5.87 -8.45
C ARG A 372 16.15 -6.01 -8.03
N HIS A 373 15.27 -6.40 -8.95
CA HIS A 373 13.84 -6.38 -8.67
C HIS A 373 13.08 -7.60 -9.22
N ARG A 374 12.00 -7.98 -8.53
CA ARG A 374 10.98 -8.90 -9.05
C ARG A 374 9.63 -8.65 -8.42
N THR A 375 8.57 -8.83 -9.19
CA THR A 375 7.18 -8.69 -8.72
C THR A 375 6.47 -10.04 -8.54
N ASN A 376 7.10 -11.14 -8.97
CA ASN A 376 6.60 -12.49 -8.83
C ASN A 376 7.75 -13.43 -8.47
N PRO A 377 7.64 -14.24 -7.39
CA PRO A 377 8.70 -15.15 -6.97
C PRO A 377 9.03 -16.25 -7.97
N LEU A 378 8.18 -16.48 -8.98
CA LEU A 378 8.46 -17.41 -10.08
C LEU A 378 9.39 -16.83 -11.15
N PHE A 379 9.63 -15.51 -11.13
CA PHE A 379 10.57 -14.85 -12.02
C PHE A 379 11.93 -14.68 -11.35
N LEU A 380 12.96 -14.68 -12.19
CA LEU A 380 14.31 -14.26 -11.79
C LEU A 380 14.28 -12.76 -11.46
N PHE A 381 15.27 -12.32 -10.68
CA PHE A 381 15.49 -10.90 -10.48
C PHE A 381 15.93 -10.25 -11.80
N GLY A 382 15.23 -9.19 -12.19
CA GLY A 382 15.71 -8.25 -13.19
C GLY A 382 16.65 -7.22 -12.58
N GLU A 383 17.33 -6.49 -13.43
CA GLU A 383 18.21 -5.38 -13.05
C GLU A 383 17.64 -4.09 -13.60
N TYR A 384 17.76 -3.03 -12.80
CA TYR A 384 17.58 -1.67 -13.24
C TYR A 384 18.80 -0.87 -12.82
N ASP A 385 19.39 -0.16 -13.77
CA ASP A 385 20.51 0.75 -13.58
C ASP A 385 19.95 2.14 -13.26
N GLY A 386 20.15 2.58 -12.02
CA GLY A 386 19.74 3.89 -11.48
C GLY A 386 20.78 4.99 -11.72
N GLY A 387 21.80 4.72 -12.54
CA GLY A 387 22.90 5.63 -12.85
C GLY A 387 24.04 5.58 -11.85
N ALA A 388 25.06 6.43 -12.05
CA ALA A 388 26.27 6.43 -11.24
C ALA A 388 25.99 6.63 -9.74
N ALA A 389 26.67 5.84 -8.91
CA ALA A 389 26.79 6.00 -7.46
C ALA A 389 27.96 5.15 -6.94
N ASP A 390 28.97 5.79 -6.35
CA ASP A 390 30.16 5.17 -5.75
C ASP A 390 30.25 5.39 -4.22
N GLY A 391 29.36 6.22 -3.65
CA GLY A 391 29.30 6.52 -2.21
C GLY A 391 28.10 5.88 -1.47
N PRO A 392 27.69 6.46 -0.32
CA PRO A 392 26.52 6.02 0.43
C PRO A 392 25.23 6.02 -0.39
N ILE A 393 24.35 5.05 -0.11
CA ILE A 393 23.04 4.93 -0.75
C ILE A 393 21.92 4.81 0.29
N ALA A 394 20.71 5.15 -0.13
CA ALA A 394 19.49 4.88 0.61
C ALA A 394 18.35 4.53 -0.36
N ALA A 395 17.37 3.76 0.10
CA ALA A 395 16.20 3.44 -0.70
C ALA A 395 14.99 3.18 0.20
N ASP A 396 13.81 3.52 -0.31
CA ASP A 396 12.53 3.23 0.35
C ASP A 396 11.45 2.86 -0.67
N MET A 397 10.38 2.21 -0.19
CA MET A 397 9.33 1.65 -1.00
C MET A 397 7.95 2.11 -0.53
N ASP A 398 7.11 2.56 -1.47
CA ASP A 398 5.71 2.84 -1.16
C ASP A 398 4.89 1.55 -0.95
N ARG A 399 3.68 1.69 -0.40
CA ARG A 399 2.79 0.54 -0.14
C ARG A 399 2.39 -0.22 -1.42
N GLU A 400 2.46 0.42 -2.57
CA GLU A 400 2.06 -0.12 -3.86
C GLU A 400 3.19 -0.94 -4.50
N GLY A 401 4.43 -0.67 -4.07
CA GLY A 401 5.66 -1.36 -4.40
C GLY A 401 6.69 -0.48 -5.09
N ASN A 402 6.37 0.76 -5.48
CA ASN A 402 7.33 1.60 -6.18
C ASN A 402 8.48 1.98 -5.26
N VAL A 403 9.67 2.05 -5.83
CA VAL A 403 10.90 2.33 -5.07
C VAL A 403 11.41 3.70 -5.46
N VAL A 404 11.93 4.40 -4.46
CA VAL A 404 12.84 5.53 -4.64
C VAL A 404 14.20 5.11 -4.10
N ALA A 405 15.26 5.39 -4.85
CA ALA A 405 16.63 5.16 -4.41
C ALA A 405 17.45 6.41 -4.67
N VAL A 406 18.41 6.66 -3.79
CA VAL A 406 19.38 7.75 -3.89
C VAL A 406 20.77 7.23 -3.63
N GLY A 407 21.76 7.82 -4.29
CA GLY A 407 23.17 7.49 -4.13
C GLY A 407 24.06 8.72 -4.24
N VAL A 408 25.14 8.74 -3.48
CA VAL A 408 26.18 9.75 -3.62
C VAL A 408 27.11 9.38 -4.78
N VAL A 409 27.40 10.37 -5.62
CA VAL A 409 28.46 10.31 -6.63
C VAL A 409 29.63 11.15 -6.12
N GLU A 410 30.74 10.51 -5.81
CA GLU A 410 31.98 11.07 -5.29
C GLU A 410 32.87 11.53 -6.46
N ASN A 411 32.93 12.84 -6.68
CA ASN A 411 33.74 13.44 -7.75
C ASN A 411 34.44 14.71 -7.25
N GLY A 412 34.97 14.64 -6.02
CA GLY A 412 35.61 15.77 -5.34
C GLY A 412 34.66 16.96 -5.21
N LEU A 413 35.04 18.12 -5.77
CA LEU A 413 34.24 19.35 -5.74
C LEU A 413 33.01 19.31 -6.69
N SER A 414 32.86 18.24 -7.48
CA SER A 414 31.75 18.03 -8.41
C SER A 414 30.83 16.89 -7.98
N SER A 415 30.93 16.46 -6.73
CA SER A 415 30.07 15.43 -6.14
C SER A 415 28.62 15.86 -6.07
N TYR A 416 27.72 14.89 -6.07
CA TYR A 416 26.28 15.15 -6.03
C TYR A 416 25.49 13.94 -5.53
N VAL A 417 24.19 14.12 -5.29
CA VAL A 417 23.24 13.06 -5.01
C VAL A 417 22.45 12.75 -6.28
N GLN A 418 22.57 11.53 -6.76
CA GLN A 418 21.76 10.93 -7.82
C GLN A 418 20.49 10.34 -7.19
N ALA A 419 19.36 10.44 -7.88
CA ALA A 419 18.10 9.84 -7.45
C ALA A 419 17.38 9.16 -8.60
N ASP A 420 16.70 8.06 -8.30
CA ASP A 420 15.92 7.31 -9.29
C ASP A 420 14.66 6.72 -8.67
N PHE A 421 13.64 6.52 -9.50
CA PHE A 421 12.43 5.80 -9.17
C PHE A 421 12.26 4.54 -10.00
N LEU A 422 11.90 3.45 -9.34
CA LEU A 422 11.51 2.20 -9.98
C LEU A 422 9.99 2.02 -9.91
N ASP A 423 9.33 2.15 -11.05
CA ASP A 423 7.90 1.87 -11.21
C ASP A 423 7.65 0.38 -11.41
N VAL A 424 7.26 -0.29 -10.33
CA VAL A 424 6.89 -1.72 -10.31
C VAL A 424 5.40 -1.93 -10.06
N ALA A 425 4.65 -0.88 -9.72
CA ALA A 425 3.27 -0.97 -9.29
C ALA A 425 2.33 -0.42 -10.36
N GLY A 426 1.47 -1.28 -10.91
CA GLY A 426 0.50 -0.81 -11.91
C GLY A 426 -0.62 0.07 -11.32
N PRO A 427 -1.41 0.73 -12.18
CA PRO A 427 -2.29 1.82 -11.76
C PRO A 427 -3.41 1.40 -10.80
N THR A 428 -3.83 2.34 -9.96
CA THR A 428 -5.01 2.19 -9.09
C THR A 428 -6.27 2.72 -9.80
N GLY A 429 -7.26 1.83 -10.00
CA GLY A 429 -8.52 2.15 -10.67
C GLY A 429 -9.73 2.15 -9.74
N THR A 430 -10.72 3.00 -10.00
CA THR A 430 -12.02 3.04 -9.31
C THR A 430 -13.16 3.32 -10.26
N VAL A 431 -14.23 2.51 -10.21
CA VAL A 431 -15.48 2.83 -10.91
C VAL A 431 -16.23 3.92 -10.15
N THR A 432 -16.41 5.09 -10.76
CA THR A 432 -17.06 6.26 -10.16
C THR A 432 -18.57 6.31 -10.46
N GLY A 433 -18.99 5.70 -11.57
CA GLY A 433 -20.38 5.63 -12.00
C GLY A 433 -20.68 4.37 -12.80
N PRO A 434 -21.96 3.95 -12.90
CA PRO A 434 -23.16 4.67 -12.50
C PRO A 434 -23.52 4.52 -11.01
N GLY A 435 -24.58 5.20 -10.57
CA GLY A 435 -25.17 4.97 -9.25
C GLY A 435 -25.85 3.59 -9.12
N PRO A 436 -26.44 3.28 -7.94
CA PRO A 436 -27.02 1.96 -7.65
C PRO A 436 -28.14 1.51 -8.59
N GLN A 437 -28.72 2.45 -9.34
CA GLN A 437 -29.78 2.21 -10.31
C GLN A 437 -29.69 3.24 -11.43
N VAL A 438 -30.03 2.80 -12.64
CA VAL A 438 -30.16 3.66 -13.81
C VAL A 438 -31.62 3.66 -14.27
N LEU A 439 -32.06 4.73 -14.93
CA LEU A 439 -33.43 4.86 -15.45
C LEU A 439 -33.51 4.79 -16.98
N ALA A 440 -32.45 4.31 -17.60
CA ALA A 440 -32.35 4.02 -19.02
C ALA A 440 -31.53 2.73 -19.21
N PRO A 441 -31.84 1.92 -20.23
CA PRO A 441 -31.05 0.72 -20.54
C PRO A 441 -29.66 1.07 -21.10
N SER A 442 -29.50 2.24 -21.71
CA SER A 442 -28.19 2.78 -22.09
C SER A 442 -27.73 3.79 -21.04
N PHE A 443 -26.53 3.62 -20.51
CA PHE A 443 -25.96 4.50 -19.48
C PHE A 443 -24.44 4.52 -19.55
N ALA A 444 -23.85 5.61 -19.07
CA ALA A 444 -22.40 5.71 -18.95
C ALA A 444 -21.90 4.95 -17.72
N VAL A 445 -20.85 4.16 -17.92
CA VAL A 445 -19.97 3.67 -16.86
C VAL A 445 -18.74 4.57 -16.87
N THR A 446 -18.39 5.12 -15.73
CA THR A 446 -17.28 6.07 -15.59
C THR A 446 -16.31 5.56 -14.54
N TRP A 447 -15.03 5.85 -14.72
CA TRP A 447 -13.98 5.46 -13.79
C TRP A 447 -12.90 6.54 -13.69
N SER A 448 -12.09 6.44 -12.66
CA SER A 448 -10.79 7.08 -12.56
C SER A 448 -9.73 5.99 -12.51
N ALA A 449 -8.58 6.25 -13.11
CA ALA A 449 -7.38 5.45 -12.96
C ALA A 449 -6.21 6.42 -12.81
N THR A 450 -5.33 6.13 -11.86
CA THR A 450 -4.17 6.98 -11.56
C THR A 450 -2.95 6.12 -11.39
N ASP A 451 -1.83 6.65 -11.85
CA ASP A 451 -0.50 6.08 -11.75
C ASP A 451 0.45 7.27 -11.65
N ALA A 452 1.23 7.33 -10.58
CA ALA A 452 2.00 8.52 -10.22
C ALA A 452 3.32 8.62 -10.98
N LEU A 453 3.87 7.51 -11.46
CA LEU A 453 5.18 7.45 -12.08
C LEU A 453 5.05 7.42 -13.61
N SER A 454 4.72 6.28 -14.20
CA SER A 454 4.69 6.17 -15.67
C SER A 454 3.37 6.63 -16.30
N GLY A 455 2.32 6.76 -15.49
CA GLY A 455 0.99 7.21 -15.89
C GLY A 455 0.17 6.10 -16.55
N VAL A 456 -1.15 6.27 -16.60
CA VAL A 456 -2.06 5.26 -17.15
C VAL A 456 -1.96 5.19 -18.67
N LYS A 457 -1.72 3.99 -19.21
CA LYS A 457 -1.76 3.69 -20.64
C LYS A 457 -3.14 3.30 -21.11
N SER A 458 -3.77 2.34 -20.43
CA SER A 458 -5.08 1.82 -20.81
C SER A 458 -5.85 1.26 -19.62
N THR A 459 -7.16 1.08 -19.78
CA THR A 459 -8.05 0.50 -18.78
C THR A 459 -9.02 -0.49 -19.40
N ASP A 460 -9.07 -1.68 -18.81
CA ASP A 460 -10.09 -2.69 -19.08
C ASP A 460 -11.31 -2.44 -18.20
N LEU A 461 -12.49 -2.45 -18.80
CA LEU A 461 -13.77 -2.42 -18.11
C LEU A 461 -14.36 -3.84 -18.07
N LEU A 462 -14.49 -4.38 -16.86
CA LEU A 462 -15.07 -5.68 -16.60
C LEU A 462 -16.49 -5.54 -16.06
N VAL A 463 -17.35 -6.50 -16.40
CA VAL A 463 -18.72 -6.57 -15.92
C VAL A 463 -19.11 -7.99 -15.55
N ARG A 464 -19.82 -8.13 -14.44
CA ARG A 464 -20.62 -9.31 -14.11
C ARG A 464 -22.08 -8.95 -14.14
N SER A 465 -22.93 -9.87 -14.57
CA SER A 465 -24.36 -9.61 -14.69
C SER A 465 -25.23 -10.73 -14.14
N ALA A 466 -26.46 -10.37 -13.74
CA ALA A 466 -27.50 -11.30 -13.35
C ALA A 466 -28.87 -10.78 -13.77
N ALA A 467 -29.65 -11.62 -14.45
CA ALA A 467 -31.06 -11.32 -14.72
C ALA A 467 -31.87 -11.31 -13.42
N TRP A 468 -33.02 -10.64 -13.44
CA TRP A 468 -33.94 -10.49 -12.29
C TRP A 468 -34.40 -11.84 -11.70
N ASN A 469 -34.38 -12.92 -12.50
CA ASN A 469 -34.74 -14.28 -12.11
C ASN A 469 -33.52 -15.19 -11.85
N ALA A 470 -32.29 -14.70 -11.95
CA ALA A 470 -31.07 -15.43 -11.65
C ALA A 470 -30.63 -15.24 -10.18
N LYS A 471 -30.16 -16.28 -9.51
CA LYS A 471 -29.74 -16.21 -8.09
C LYS A 471 -28.38 -15.56 -7.90
N SER A 472 -27.45 -15.75 -8.83
CA SER A 472 -26.06 -15.29 -8.76
C SER A 472 -25.66 -14.45 -9.97
N LEU A 473 -24.64 -13.62 -9.79
CA LEU A 473 -23.89 -12.98 -10.87
C LEU A 473 -23.10 -14.04 -11.64
N GLY A 474 -23.08 -13.92 -12.96
CA GLY A 474 -22.27 -14.76 -13.84
C GLY A 474 -20.76 -14.49 -13.72
N ALA A 475 -20.01 -15.18 -14.57
CA ALA A 475 -18.58 -14.97 -14.72
C ALA A 475 -18.27 -13.53 -15.19
N PRO A 476 -17.13 -12.95 -14.80
CA PRO A 476 -16.70 -11.65 -15.29
C PRO A 476 -16.48 -11.69 -16.81
N GLN A 477 -16.85 -10.61 -17.49
CA GLN A 477 -16.67 -10.41 -18.92
C GLN A 477 -15.99 -9.07 -19.15
N VAL A 478 -15.03 -9.01 -20.08
CA VAL A 478 -14.42 -7.73 -20.51
C VAL A 478 -15.39 -7.07 -21.50
N THR A 479 -16.00 -5.95 -21.10
CA THR A 479 -16.93 -5.20 -21.95
C THR A 479 -16.25 -4.01 -22.63
N GLY A 480 -15.06 -3.62 -22.19
CA GLY A 480 -14.17 -2.70 -22.88
C GLY A 480 -12.73 -3.08 -22.59
N ASN A 481 -11.91 -3.11 -23.62
CA ASN A 481 -10.52 -3.56 -23.55
C ASN A 481 -9.62 -2.41 -23.99
N ASP A 482 -8.53 -2.19 -23.28
CA ASP A 482 -7.52 -1.16 -23.55
C ASP A 482 -8.11 0.23 -23.81
N LEU A 483 -9.09 0.64 -22.99
CA LEU A 483 -9.72 1.95 -23.14
C LEU A 483 -8.78 3.05 -22.66
N THR A 484 -8.61 4.10 -23.47
CA THR A 484 -7.83 5.30 -23.11
C THR A 484 -8.69 6.41 -22.49
N GLY A 485 -10.02 6.31 -22.61
CA GLY A 485 -10.97 7.23 -21.98
C GLY A 485 -11.32 6.84 -20.55
N ALA A 486 -12.04 7.73 -19.86
CA ALA A 486 -12.54 7.52 -18.49
C ALA A 486 -14.03 7.12 -18.43
N ALA A 487 -14.64 6.83 -19.59
CA ALA A 487 -16.05 6.50 -19.69
C ALA A 487 -16.35 5.57 -20.87
N LYS A 488 -17.35 4.70 -20.70
CA LYS A 488 -17.92 3.88 -21.76
C LYS A 488 -19.43 3.79 -21.61
N VAL A 489 -20.15 4.00 -22.72
CA VAL A 489 -21.59 3.73 -22.76
C VAL A 489 -21.81 2.22 -22.77
N PHE A 490 -22.62 1.75 -21.83
CA PHE A 490 -22.99 0.35 -21.68
C PHE A 490 -24.47 0.15 -21.98
N ALA A 491 -24.78 -0.85 -22.81
CA ALA A 491 -26.14 -1.24 -23.14
C ALA A 491 -26.60 -2.37 -22.22
N GLY A 492 -27.27 -2.01 -21.13
CA GLY A 492 -27.86 -2.95 -20.20
C GLY A 492 -29.20 -3.51 -20.66
N THR A 493 -29.44 -4.77 -20.30
CA THR A 493 -30.72 -5.45 -20.44
C THR A 493 -31.66 -5.05 -19.31
N ARG A 494 -32.94 -4.86 -19.65
CA ARG A 494 -33.99 -4.56 -18.66
C ARG A 494 -34.10 -5.68 -17.63
N GLY A 495 -34.20 -5.31 -16.36
CA GLY A 495 -34.28 -6.27 -15.28
C GLY A 495 -32.98 -7.03 -15.01
N ALA A 496 -31.83 -6.42 -15.28
CA ALA A 496 -30.54 -7.00 -14.95
C ALA A 496 -29.79 -6.14 -13.93
N THR A 497 -29.03 -6.81 -13.07
CA THR A 497 -28.01 -6.22 -12.21
C THR A 497 -26.66 -6.36 -12.90
N TYR A 498 -25.86 -5.30 -12.86
CA TYR A 498 -24.51 -5.25 -13.40
C TYR A 498 -23.56 -4.79 -12.32
N CYS A 499 -22.44 -5.48 -12.13
CA CYS A 499 -21.36 -5.08 -11.24
C CYS A 499 -20.11 -4.85 -12.08
N PHE A 500 -19.63 -3.61 -12.10
CA PHE A 500 -18.51 -3.18 -12.91
C PHE A 500 -17.25 -3.07 -12.06
N ALA A 501 -16.12 -3.46 -12.64
CA ALA A 501 -14.79 -3.20 -12.10
C ALA A 501 -13.88 -2.74 -13.23
N VAL A 502 -12.83 -2.01 -12.89
CA VAL A 502 -11.78 -1.63 -13.84
C VAL A 502 -10.47 -2.26 -13.45
N GLN A 503 -9.62 -2.48 -14.44
CA GLN A 503 -8.25 -2.92 -14.25
C GLN A 503 -7.39 -2.19 -15.28
N SER A 504 -6.35 -1.50 -14.82
CA SER A 504 -5.59 -0.57 -15.65
C SER A 504 -4.16 -1.05 -15.83
N VAL A 505 -3.52 -0.56 -16.89
CA VAL A 505 -2.13 -0.80 -17.23
C VAL A 505 -1.47 0.55 -17.40
N ASP A 506 -0.27 0.71 -16.88
CA ASP A 506 0.53 1.92 -17.02
C ASP A 506 1.36 1.91 -18.33
N LYS A 507 2.20 2.93 -18.54
CA LYS A 507 3.00 3.05 -19.77
C LYS A 507 4.17 2.09 -19.81
N THR A 508 4.66 1.67 -18.65
CA THR A 508 5.75 0.70 -18.49
C THR A 508 5.25 -0.72 -18.65
N ALA A 509 3.94 -0.93 -18.58
CA ALA A 509 3.17 -2.17 -18.70
C ALA A 509 3.08 -3.02 -17.42
N ASN A 510 3.19 -2.41 -16.24
CA ASN A 510 2.70 -3.00 -15.01
C ASN A 510 1.16 -3.03 -15.00
N LEU A 511 0.62 -4.14 -14.48
CA LEU A 511 -0.83 -4.38 -14.40
C LEU A 511 -1.33 -4.03 -13.00
N GLY A 512 -2.25 -3.07 -12.93
CA GLY A 512 -2.91 -2.69 -11.69
C GLY A 512 -3.85 -3.77 -11.15
N LEU A 513 -4.17 -3.66 -9.86
CA LEU A 513 -5.19 -4.50 -9.23
C LEU A 513 -6.57 -4.17 -9.78
N ARG A 514 -7.46 -5.17 -9.79
CA ARG A 514 -8.86 -4.95 -10.14
C ARG A 514 -9.54 -4.12 -9.06
N SER A 515 -10.25 -3.07 -9.47
CA SER A 515 -11.01 -2.22 -8.56
C SER A 515 -12.10 -3.00 -7.83
N ALA A 516 -12.56 -2.46 -6.70
CA ALA A 516 -13.81 -2.89 -6.09
C ALA A 516 -14.97 -2.78 -7.10
N GLU A 517 -15.91 -3.73 -7.02
CA GLU A 517 -17.08 -3.72 -7.90
C GLU A 517 -18.07 -2.61 -7.51
N ARG A 518 -18.54 -1.86 -8.51
CA ARG A 518 -19.67 -0.94 -8.37
C ARG A 518 -20.88 -1.48 -9.12
N CYS A 519 -21.94 -1.77 -8.38
CA CYS A 519 -23.15 -2.38 -8.94
C CYS A 519 -24.26 -1.38 -9.23
N THR A 520 -24.95 -1.60 -10.36
CA THR A 520 -26.17 -0.91 -10.76
C THR A 520 -27.24 -1.90 -11.19
N SER A 521 -28.47 -1.42 -11.38
CA SER A 521 -29.55 -2.23 -11.93
C SER A 521 -30.37 -1.43 -12.93
N VAL A 522 -30.72 -2.09 -14.03
CA VAL A 522 -31.67 -1.58 -15.02
C VAL A 522 -33.06 -2.11 -14.64
N PRO A 523 -34.07 -1.25 -14.45
CA PRO A 523 -35.42 -1.70 -14.12
C PRO A 523 -35.99 -2.66 -15.17
N LEU A 524 -36.87 -3.57 -14.72
CA LEU A 524 -37.85 -4.22 -15.58
C LEU A 524 -38.89 -3.18 -16.01
N ASP A 525 -39.26 -3.24 -17.28
CA ASP A 525 -40.40 -2.49 -17.81
C ASP A 525 -41.71 -2.95 -17.14
N ASP A 526 -42.68 -2.05 -16.98
CA ASP A 526 -43.94 -2.39 -16.32
C ASP A 526 -44.67 -3.53 -17.04
N ARG A 527 -44.51 -3.65 -18.37
CA ARG A 527 -45.12 -4.71 -19.19
C ARG A 527 -44.69 -6.12 -18.81
N ALA A 528 -43.54 -6.29 -18.16
CA ALA A 528 -43.10 -7.57 -17.62
C ALA A 528 -44.00 -8.06 -16.46
N LEU A 529 -44.77 -7.16 -15.83
CA LEU A 529 -45.65 -7.49 -14.71
C LEU A 529 -47.02 -7.93 -15.22
N ALA A 530 -47.42 -9.17 -14.95
CA ALA A 530 -48.72 -9.70 -15.37
C ALA A 530 -49.87 -9.16 -14.50
N GLY A 531 -50.95 -8.65 -15.10
CA GLY A 531 -52.12 -8.19 -14.34
C GLY A 531 -53.34 -7.83 -15.19
N LYS A 532 -54.52 -8.33 -14.80
CA LYS A 532 -55.80 -8.03 -15.46
C LYS A 532 -56.38 -6.69 -15.01
N GLY A 533 -56.94 -5.91 -15.93
CA GLY A 533 -57.60 -4.63 -15.63
C GLY A 533 -56.66 -3.43 -15.41
N TRP A 534 -55.41 -3.55 -15.89
CA TRP A 534 -54.46 -2.44 -16.03
C TRP A 534 -54.45 -2.00 -17.49
N LYS A 535 -54.52 -0.69 -17.73
CA LYS A 535 -54.31 -0.10 -19.05
C LYS A 535 -52.81 0.11 -19.27
N ARG A 536 -52.30 -0.28 -20.43
CA ARG A 536 -50.91 -0.05 -20.86
C ARG A 536 -50.91 1.08 -21.88
N GLN A 537 -50.00 2.04 -21.71
CA GLN A 537 -49.93 3.20 -22.59
C GLN A 537 -48.48 3.49 -22.94
N ALA A 538 -48.23 3.81 -24.22
CA ALA A 538 -46.99 4.47 -24.62
C ALA A 538 -47.04 5.92 -24.12
N LYS A 539 -46.01 6.35 -23.38
CA LYS A 539 -45.96 7.69 -22.80
C LYS A 539 -44.52 8.11 -22.54
N ALA A 540 -44.09 9.15 -23.25
CA ALA A 540 -42.78 9.76 -23.07
C ALA A 540 -42.53 10.20 -21.62
N GLY A 541 -41.28 10.08 -21.18
CA GLY A 541 -40.84 10.43 -19.82
C GLY A 541 -41.04 9.32 -18.78
N HIS A 542 -41.77 8.24 -19.11
CA HIS A 542 -41.80 7.02 -18.29
C HIS A 542 -40.62 6.11 -18.62
N PHE A 543 -40.33 5.14 -17.73
CA PHE A 543 -39.30 4.14 -18.03
C PHE A 543 -39.69 3.39 -19.31
N ASP A 544 -38.76 3.29 -20.26
CA ASP A 544 -38.98 2.72 -21.59
C ASP A 544 -40.15 3.31 -22.40
N ASN A 545 -40.56 4.55 -22.05
CA ASN A 545 -41.73 5.23 -22.63
C ASN A 545 -43.04 4.46 -22.48
N THR A 546 -43.23 3.75 -21.37
CA THR A 546 -44.43 2.93 -21.11
C THR A 546 -44.87 3.02 -19.66
N VAL A 547 -46.18 2.85 -19.45
CA VAL A 547 -46.76 2.92 -18.12
C VAL A 547 -47.99 2.03 -17.98
N SER A 548 -48.06 1.39 -16.81
CA SER A 548 -49.24 0.70 -16.30
C SER A 548 -50.08 1.61 -15.45
N PHE A 549 -51.33 1.78 -15.87
CA PHE A 549 -52.26 2.66 -15.19
C PHE A 549 -53.56 1.96 -14.80
N THR A 550 -54.04 2.26 -13.59
CA THR A 550 -55.41 1.94 -13.16
C THR A 550 -55.92 2.96 -12.14
N LYS A 551 -57.25 3.00 -11.98
CA LYS A 551 -57.95 3.71 -10.90
C LYS A 551 -58.73 2.76 -9.99
N GLN A 552 -58.73 1.47 -10.28
CA GLN A 552 -59.62 0.50 -9.65
C GLN A 552 -58.94 -0.15 -8.44
N ARG A 553 -59.62 -0.15 -7.28
CA ARG A 553 -59.15 -0.85 -6.08
C ARG A 553 -59.05 -2.36 -6.34
N GLY A 554 -58.09 -3.02 -5.71
CA GLY A 554 -57.95 -4.48 -5.76
C GLY A 554 -57.23 -5.03 -6.99
N ARG A 555 -56.93 -4.20 -8.00
CA ARG A 555 -56.13 -4.61 -9.15
C ARG A 555 -54.70 -4.96 -8.72
N VAL A 556 -54.13 -6.00 -9.34
CA VAL A 556 -52.83 -6.57 -9.00
C VAL A 556 -51.94 -6.67 -10.24
N LEU A 557 -50.69 -6.25 -10.12
CA LEU A 557 -49.58 -6.62 -11.01
C LEU A 557 -48.75 -7.70 -10.30
N LYS A 558 -48.30 -8.73 -11.02
CA LYS A 558 -47.61 -9.90 -10.47
C LYS A 558 -46.36 -10.25 -11.28
N LEU A 559 -45.28 -10.60 -10.60
CA LEU A 559 -44.07 -11.17 -11.18
C LEU A 559 -43.64 -12.40 -10.37
N LYS A 560 -43.49 -13.55 -11.03
CA LYS A 560 -43.05 -14.82 -10.41
C LYS A 560 -41.57 -15.06 -10.68
N GLY A 561 -40.90 -15.83 -9.82
CA GLY A 561 -39.51 -16.25 -10.05
C GLY A 561 -38.48 -15.14 -9.82
N VAL A 562 -38.84 -14.10 -9.07
CA VAL A 562 -37.95 -12.98 -8.76
C VAL A 562 -36.86 -13.48 -7.82
N GLN A 563 -35.61 -13.15 -8.13
CA GLN A 563 -34.45 -13.36 -7.27
C GLN A 563 -33.91 -11.98 -6.88
N ALA A 564 -34.08 -11.56 -5.63
CA ALA A 564 -33.73 -10.19 -5.23
C ALA A 564 -33.08 -10.15 -3.84
N LYS A 565 -32.03 -9.35 -3.69
CA LYS A 565 -31.60 -8.82 -2.39
C LYS A 565 -32.22 -7.46 -2.11
N ARG A 566 -32.46 -6.66 -3.15
CA ARG A 566 -33.14 -5.36 -3.05
C ARG A 566 -34.25 -5.23 -4.08
N LEU A 567 -35.37 -4.68 -3.65
CA LEU A 567 -36.53 -4.38 -4.48
C LEU A 567 -36.85 -2.89 -4.37
N ALA A 568 -37.11 -2.25 -5.52
CA ALA A 568 -37.66 -0.90 -5.55
C ALA A 568 -38.68 -0.76 -6.68
N LEU A 569 -39.67 0.09 -6.48
CA LEU A 569 -40.74 0.35 -7.43
C LEU A 569 -40.43 1.62 -8.22
N VAL A 570 -40.42 1.53 -9.55
CA VAL A 570 -40.38 2.73 -10.40
C VAL A 570 -41.83 3.15 -10.67
N ALA A 571 -42.21 4.33 -10.18
CA ALA A 571 -43.58 4.81 -10.26
C ALA A 571 -43.62 6.33 -10.38
N THR A 572 -44.71 6.84 -10.96
CA THR A 572 -44.96 8.27 -11.09
C THR A 572 -45.96 8.74 -10.04
N LYS A 573 -45.59 9.76 -9.25
CA LYS A 573 -46.52 10.40 -8.30
C LYS A 573 -47.53 11.30 -9.02
N SER A 574 -48.70 11.51 -8.44
CA SER A 574 -49.70 12.46 -8.95
C SER A 574 -50.53 13.09 -7.83
N ALA A 575 -51.11 14.27 -8.06
CA ALA A 575 -51.81 15.03 -7.02
C ALA A 575 -52.98 14.24 -6.38
N LYS A 576 -53.68 13.45 -7.21
CA LYS A 576 -54.74 12.52 -6.79
C LYS A 576 -54.26 11.05 -6.81
N GLY A 577 -52.97 10.84 -6.56
CA GLY A 577 -52.33 9.53 -6.57
C GLY A 577 -52.90 8.57 -5.52
N GLY A 578 -52.98 7.28 -5.90
CA GLY A 578 -53.44 6.19 -5.06
C GLY A 578 -52.38 5.64 -4.12
N LYS A 579 -52.71 4.51 -3.49
CA LYS A 579 -51.79 3.74 -2.62
C LYS A 579 -51.70 2.31 -3.15
N VAL A 580 -50.49 1.75 -3.11
CA VAL A 580 -50.22 0.34 -3.44
C VAL A 580 -49.60 -0.38 -2.26
N ALA A 581 -50.03 -1.61 -2.03
CA ALA A 581 -49.34 -2.57 -1.17
C ALA A 581 -48.44 -3.44 -2.05
N VAL A 582 -47.15 -3.45 -1.75
CA VAL A 582 -46.18 -4.36 -2.35
C VAL A 582 -46.07 -5.57 -1.45
N ILE A 583 -46.30 -6.74 -2.02
CA ILE A 583 -46.46 -8.02 -1.34
C ILE A 583 -45.40 -8.98 -1.87
N TRP A 584 -44.61 -9.56 -0.99
CA TRP A 584 -43.57 -10.55 -1.27
C TRP A 584 -43.95 -11.89 -0.64
N ASN A 585 -44.04 -12.95 -1.43
CA ASN A 585 -44.40 -14.30 -0.97
C ASN A 585 -45.67 -14.33 -0.09
N GLY A 586 -46.67 -13.52 -0.42
CA GLY A 586 -47.94 -13.43 0.30
C GLY A 586 -47.98 -12.41 1.44
N LYS A 587 -46.84 -11.92 1.93
CA LYS A 587 -46.74 -10.93 3.00
C LYS A 587 -46.58 -9.51 2.46
N VAL A 588 -47.32 -8.53 2.99
CA VAL A 588 -47.10 -7.12 2.66
C VAL A 588 -45.73 -6.69 3.20
N VAL A 589 -44.83 -6.29 2.30
CA VAL A 589 -43.48 -5.80 2.68
C VAL A 589 -43.42 -4.28 2.73
N ARG A 590 -44.23 -3.58 1.93
CA ARG A 590 -44.29 -2.12 1.94
C ARG A 590 -45.64 -1.61 1.47
N THR A 591 -46.13 -0.55 2.08
CA THR A 591 -47.22 0.27 1.51
C THR A 591 -46.66 1.58 1.00
N ILE A 592 -46.96 1.92 -0.25
CA ILE A 592 -46.43 3.11 -0.94
C ILE A 592 -47.57 4.04 -1.34
N SER A 593 -47.46 5.30 -0.95
CA SER A 593 -48.33 6.38 -1.42
C SER A 593 -47.76 7.03 -2.68
N LEU A 594 -48.57 7.07 -3.75
CA LEU A 594 -48.24 7.75 -5.00
C LEU A 594 -48.82 9.16 -5.07
N LYS A 595 -49.35 9.69 -3.96
CA LYS A 595 -49.79 11.09 -3.87
C LYS A 595 -48.55 12.01 -3.89
N GLY A 596 -48.52 13.00 -4.79
CA GLY A 596 -47.44 14.00 -4.86
C GLY A 596 -47.42 14.76 -6.19
N LYS A 597 -46.39 15.59 -6.41
CA LYS A 597 -46.16 16.24 -7.71
C LYS A 597 -45.56 15.24 -8.71
N GLY A 598 -45.80 15.44 -10.01
CA GLY A 598 -45.68 14.50 -11.15
C GLY A 598 -44.35 13.82 -11.46
N ALA A 599 -43.43 13.65 -10.50
CA ALA A 599 -42.12 13.07 -10.74
C ALA A 599 -42.15 11.54 -10.83
N ARG A 600 -41.37 11.00 -11.78
CA ARG A 600 -40.94 9.59 -11.80
C ARG A 600 -39.94 9.38 -10.68
N LEU A 601 -40.18 8.39 -9.83
CA LEU A 601 -39.35 8.10 -8.66
C LEU A 601 -39.04 6.62 -8.58
N VAL A 602 -37.88 6.30 -8.00
CA VAL A 602 -37.59 4.96 -7.54
C VAL A 602 -37.84 4.89 -6.04
N LEU A 603 -38.77 4.03 -5.65
CA LEU A 603 -39.31 3.96 -4.29
C LEU A 603 -38.84 2.63 -3.67
N PRO A 604 -37.93 2.66 -2.68
CA PRO A 604 -37.46 1.45 -2.01
C PRO A 604 -38.61 0.63 -1.43
N VAL A 605 -38.58 -0.69 -1.65
CA VAL A 605 -39.60 -1.63 -1.17
C VAL A 605 -39.03 -2.48 -0.04
N ALA A 606 -37.95 -3.21 -0.30
CA ALA A 606 -37.36 -4.15 0.63
C ALA A 606 -35.87 -4.35 0.36
N THR A 607 -35.12 -4.61 1.43
CA THR A 607 -33.72 -5.06 1.41
C THR A 607 -33.63 -6.31 2.28
N PHE A 608 -33.04 -7.37 1.74
CA PHE A 608 -32.85 -8.66 2.40
C PHE A 608 -31.36 -8.85 2.74
N GLY A 609 -31.05 -9.69 3.73
CA GLY A 609 -29.66 -10.01 4.07
C GLY A 609 -28.92 -10.76 2.95
N SER A 610 -29.66 -11.57 2.17
CA SER A 610 -29.16 -12.36 1.03
C SER A 610 -30.18 -12.35 -0.12
N VAL A 611 -29.79 -12.88 -1.28
CA VAL A 611 -30.71 -13.00 -2.43
C VAL A 611 -31.85 -13.97 -2.08
N GLN A 612 -33.09 -13.47 -2.16
CA GLN A 612 -34.31 -14.21 -1.88
C GLN A 612 -35.09 -14.51 -3.15
N GLY A 613 -35.56 -15.74 -3.28
CA GLY A 613 -36.47 -16.18 -4.34
C GLY A 613 -37.93 -15.95 -3.98
N GLY A 614 -38.75 -15.49 -4.92
CA GLY A 614 -40.15 -15.27 -4.62
C GLY A 614 -41.05 -14.76 -5.73
N THR A 615 -42.29 -14.51 -5.33
CA THR A 615 -43.32 -13.86 -6.15
C THR A 615 -43.62 -12.48 -5.57
N LEU A 616 -43.49 -11.45 -6.42
CA LEU A 616 -43.89 -10.10 -6.12
C LEU A 616 -45.33 -9.84 -6.60
N LYS A 617 -46.12 -9.15 -5.78
CA LYS A 617 -47.42 -8.59 -6.17
C LYS A 617 -47.50 -7.12 -5.79
N ILE A 618 -48.01 -6.27 -6.67
CA ILE A 618 -48.32 -4.86 -6.41
C ILE A 618 -49.84 -4.72 -6.48
N LYS A 619 -50.49 -4.52 -5.32
CA LYS A 619 -51.95 -4.45 -5.18
C LYS A 619 -52.41 -3.01 -4.91
N VAL A 620 -53.37 -2.52 -5.67
CA VAL A 620 -54.00 -1.21 -5.40
C VAL A 620 -54.91 -1.31 -4.18
N ILE A 621 -54.62 -0.52 -3.14
CA ILE A 621 -55.38 -0.54 -1.88
C ILE A 621 -56.21 0.73 -1.65
N SER A 622 -55.93 1.82 -2.37
CA SER A 622 -56.74 3.04 -2.32
C SER A 622 -58.15 2.85 -2.87
N LYS A 623 -59.11 3.68 -2.43
CA LYS A 623 -60.47 3.75 -2.99
C LYS A 623 -60.42 3.96 -4.52
N THR A 624 -61.41 3.40 -5.22
CA THR A 624 -61.56 3.56 -6.67
C THR A 624 -61.62 5.04 -7.06
N GLY A 625 -61.00 5.39 -8.20
CA GLY A 625 -60.91 6.76 -8.72
C GLY A 625 -59.53 7.41 -8.50
N ARG A 626 -58.71 6.88 -7.59
CA ARG A 626 -57.33 7.36 -7.34
C ARG A 626 -56.34 6.76 -8.34
N LYS A 627 -55.51 7.60 -8.95
CA LYS A 627 -54.61 7.22 -10.06
C LYS A 627 -53.38 6.48 -9.53
N VAL A 628 -53.09 5.29 -10.07
CA VAL A 628 -51.85 4.54 -9.83
C VAL A 628 -51.12 4.38 -11.16
N LEU A 629 -49.86 4.79 -11.21
CA LEU A 629 -48.97 4.75 -12.38
C LEU A 629 -47.72 3.97 -11.98
N ILE A 630 -47.51 2.81 -12.61
CA ILE A 630 -46.34 1.96 -12.40
C ILE A 630 -45.55 1.94 -13.70
N ASP A 631 -44.27 2.25 -13.59
CA ASP A 631 -43.37 2.43 -14.74
C ASP A 631 -42.40 1.25 -14.85
N GLY A 632 -42.09 0.59 -13.73
CA GLY A 632 -41.17 -0.52 -13.72
C GLY A 632 -40.84 -1.05 -12.33
N LEU A 633 -39.95 -2.03 -12.31
CA LEU A 633 -39.50 -2.70 -11.08
C LEU A 633 -37.98 -2.86 -11.09
N VAL A 634 -37.31 -2.36 -10.05
CA VAL A 634 -35.90 -2.65 -9.80
C VAL A 634 -35.80 -3.95 -9.03
N VAL A 635 -35.02 -4.88 -9.59
CA VAL A 635 -34.62 -6.13 -8.94
C VAL A 635 -33.09 -6.14 -8.91
N ALA A 636 -32.53 -5.99 -7.71
CA ALA A 636 -31.08 -5.91 -7.51
C ALA A 636 -30.56 -7.06 -6.64
N LYS A 637 -29.34 -7.54 -6.96
CA LYS A 637 -28.64 -8.57 -6.19
C LYS A 637 -27.91 -8.03 -4.97
#